data_AF-A0A257LYU5-F1
#
_entry.id   AF-A0A257LYU5-F1
#
_cell.length_a   1.000
_cell.length_b   1.000
_cell.length_c   1.000
_cell.angle_alpha   90.00
_cell.angle_beta   90.00
_cell.angle_gamma   90.00
#
_symmetry.space_group_name_H-M   'P 1'
#
loop_
_entity.id
_entity.type
_entity.pdbx_description
1 polymer ?
#
loop_
_entity_poly.entity_id
_entity_poly.type
_entity_poly.pdbx_seq_one_letter_code
_entity_poly.pdbx_strand_id
1 'polypeptide(L)'
;MIRITPLLMTLLWFATGAHALAGEFRHVGDYLLKSRTKLTADRANPIEIKPLLLRVYTDGVEVRVTADKDEDARSTFEIYRSDGIGRQRSTGGALEVIPGVQAFSRNGGVFRHLRLSRESLTITTFPGVSDQTVVTYAVAVESTPATPAKPIVSPKPESVIR
;
A
#
# COMPACT_ATOMS: atom_id res chain seq x y z
N MET A 1 33.02 63.12 -20.08
CA MET A 1 33.77 62.09 -19.32
C MET A 1 32.98 61.81 -18.04
N ILE A 2 32.54 60.63 -17.62
CA ILE A 2 32.48 59.24 -18.08
C ILE A 2 31.20 58.68 -17.41
N ARG A 3 30.34 57.99 -18.18
CA ARG A 3 29.18 57.24 -17.65
C ARG A 3 29.66 55.88 -17.15
N ILE A 4 29.16 55.42 -16.00
CA ILE A 4 29.27 54.02 -15.59
C ILE A 4 27.91 53.55 -15.09
N THR A 5 27.24 52.79 -15.95
CA THR A 5 26.11 51.90 -15.66
C THR A 5 26.65 50.61 -15.03
N PRO A 6 25.90 49.97 -14.13
CA PRO A 6 25.90 48.51 -14.11
C PRO A 6 24.48 47.98 -14.33
N LEU A 7 24.33 47.42 -15.53
CA LEU A 7 23.41 46.37 -15.92
C LEU A 7 23.62 45.18 -14.95
N LEU A 8 22.68 44.92 -14.04
CA LEU A 8 22.70 43.67 -13.25
C LEU A 8 21.61 42.73 -13.76
N MET A 9 22.11 41.57 -14.15
CA MET A 9 21.44 40.49 -14.86
C MET A 9 20.24 39.92 -14.11
N THR A 10 19.19 39.69 -14.90
CA THR A 10 18.31 38.52 -14.85
C THR A 10 19.02 37.22 -14.47
N LEU A 11 18.57 36.58 -13.39
CA LEU A 11 18.37 35.12 -13.33
C LEU A 11 17.50 34.80 -12.09
N LEU A 12 16.17 34.93 -12.23
CA LEU A 12 15.27 34.34 -11.23
C LEU A 12 15.18 32.85 -11.56
N TRP A 13 15.91 32.05 -10.79
CA TRP A 13 15.84 30.59 -10.82
C TRP A 13 14.38 30.13 -10.70
N PHE A 14 13.90 29.41 -11.72
CA PHE A 14 12.81 28.46 -11.56
C PHE A 14 13.29 27.34 -10.64
N ALA A 15 13.05 27.50 -9.34
CA ALA A 15 13.23 26.44 -8.37
C ALA A 15 11.87 26.05 -7.80
N THR A 16 11.48 24.83 -8.15
CA THR A 16 10.78 23.85 -7.28
C THR A 16 9.38 24.20 -6.76
N GLY A 17 8.36 23.39 -6.96
CA GLY A 17 8.35 22.01 -7.43
C GLY A 17 6.94 21.55 -7.75
N ALA A 18 6.87 20.47 -8.52
CA ALA A 18 5.64 19.71 -8.70
C ALA A 18 5.10 19.34 -7.30
N HIS A 19 4.12 20.11 -6.83
CA HIS A 19 3.28 19.66 -5.74
C HIS A 19 2.51 18.49 -6.33
N ALA A 20 2.94 17.28 -5.97
CA ALA A 20 2.14 16.09 -6.17
C ALA A 20 0.76 16.41 -5.60
N LEU A 21 -0.27 16.35 -6.45
CA LEU A 21 -1.65 16.37 -5.99
C LEU A 21 -1.78 15.16 -5.06
N ALA A 22 -1.73 15.40 -3.75
CA ALA A 22 -2.11 14.38 -2.77
C ALA A 22 -3.56 14.02 -3.10
N GLY A 23 -3.76 12.84 -3.68
CA GLY A 23 -5.08 12.34 -4.03
C GLY A 23 -5.93 12.18 -2.78
N GLU A 24 -7.24 12.10 -2.96
CA GLU A 24 -8.09 11.55 -1.92
C GLU A 24 -7.67 10.09 -1.64
N PHE A 25 -7.62 9.70 -0.37
CA PHE A 25 -7.30 8.32 0.01
C PHE A 25 -8.39 7.37 -0.48
N ARG A 26 -8.05 6.51 -1.42
CA ARG A 26 -8.95 5.50 -1.98
C ARG A 26 -8.72 4.16 -1.32
N HIS A 27 -9.80 3.41 -1.08
CA HIS A 27 -9.72 2.04 -0.59
C HIS A 27 -9.06 1.14 -1.62
N VAL A 28 -8.10 0.33 -1.17
CA VAL A 28 -7.33 -0.61 -2.00
C VAL A 28 -7.83 -2.03 -1.79
N GLY A 29 -8.15 -2.38 -0.55
CA GLY A 29 -8.62 -3.72 -0.20
C GLY A 29 -8.57 -3.99 1.29
N ASP A 30 -9.20 -5.11 1.65
CA ASP A 30 -9.24 -5.61 3.02
C ASP A 30 -8.40 -6.89 3.12
N TYR A 31 -7.61 -6.98 4.18
CA TYR A 31 -6.63 -8.04 4.38
C TYR A 31 -6.83 -8.65 5.76
N LEU A 32 -7.02 -9.97 5.81
CA LEU A 32 -7.14 -10.69 7.07
C LEU A 32 -5.75 -11.05 7.58
N LEU A 33 -5.41 -10.61 8.78
CA LEU A 33 -4.18 -10.97 9.46
C LEU A 33 -4.10 -12.49 9.64
N LYS A 34 -3.04 -13.10 9.08
CA LYS A 34 -2.83 -14.56 9.08
C LYS A 34 -1.70 -15.01 10.00
N SER A 35 -0.63 -14.23 10.10
CA SER A 35 0.46 -14.56 11.02
C SER A 35 1.23 -13.33 11.46
N ARG A 36 1.85 -13.47 12.62
CA ARG A 36 2.85 -12.54 13.13
C ARG A 36 4.01 -13.36 13.67
N THR A 37 5.20 -13.12 13.17
CA THR A 37 6.39 -13.89 13.53
C THR A 37 7.48 -12.97 14.00
N LYS A 38 8.07 -13.30 15.14
CA LYS A 38 9.24 -12.63 15.68
C LYS A 38 10.48 -13.39 15.23
N LEU A 39 11.36 -12.71 14.51
CA LEU A 39 12.63 -13.22 14.06
C LEU A 39 13.73 -12.71 14.98
N THR A 40 14.61 -13.59 15.44
CA THR A 40 15.77 -13.28 16.26
C THR A 40 16.92 -14.15 15.80
N ALA A 41 17.97 -13.54 15.23
CA ALA A 41 19.11 -14.25 14.65
C ALA A 41 18.68 -15.45 13.79
N ASP A 42 18.82 -16.67 14.31
CA ASP A 42 18.55 -17.96 13.66
C ASP A 42 17.15 -18.55 13.97
N ARG A 43 16.31 -17.84 14.74
CA ARG A 43 15.00 -18.34 15.20
C ARG A 43 13.84 -17.53 14.67
N ALA A 44 12.78 -18.25 14.33
CA ALA A 44 11.47 -17.70 14.01
C ALA A 44 10.44 -18.18 15.04
N ASN A 45 9.92 -17.25 15.83
CA ASN A 45 8.94 -17.52 16.89
C ASN A 45 7.57 -16.95 16.47
N PRO A 46 6.58 -17.80 16.15
CA PRO A 46 5.21 -17.36 15.92
C PRO A 46 4.64 -16.68 17.17
N ILE A 47 3.93 -15.57 16.96
CA ILE A 47 3.17 -14.87 18.00
C ILE A 47 1.70 -15.23 17.79
N GLU A 48 1.04 -15.66 18.86
CA GLU A 48 -0.40 -15.90 18.82
C GLU A 48 -1.15 -14.60 18.49
N ILE A 49 -2.03 -14.67 17.49
CA ILE A 49 -2.77 -13.52 17.00
C ILE A 49 -4.26 -13.82 17.02
N LYS A 50 -5.04 -12.80 17.37
CA LYS A 50 -6.47 -12.79 17.08
C LYS A 50 -6.64 -12.42 15.61
N PRO A 51 -7.56 -13.07 14.88
CA PRO A 51 -7.94 -12.64 13.54
C PRO A 51 -8.31 -11.15 13.55
N LEU A 52 -7.69 -10.37 12.66
CA LEU A 52 -7.87 -8.93 12.58
C LEU A 52 -7.98 -8.52 11.12
N LEU A 53 -9.02 -7.73 10.79
CA LEU A 53 -9.18 -7.16 9.46
C LEU A 53 -8.38 -5.87 9.35
N LEU A 54 -7.50 -5.81 8.36
CA LEU A 54 -6.70 -4.64 8.01
C LEU A 54 -7.30 -4.02 6.75
N ARG A 55 -7.73 -2.76 6.84
CA ARG A 55 -8.21 -2.01 5.68
C ARG A 55 -7.10 -1.14 5.16
N VAL A 56 -6.90 -1.15 3.85
CA VAL A 56 -5.79 -0.46 3.20
C VAL A 56 -6.32 0.62 2.28
N TYR A 57 -5.74 1.81 2.38
CA TYR A 57 -6.06 2.98 1.57
C TYR A 57 -4.80 3.58 0.98
N THR A 58 -4.90 4.23 -0.18
CA THR A 58 -3.80 4.96 -0.80
C THR A 58 -4.28 6.18 -1.56
N ASP A 59 -3.47 7.24 -1.56
CA ASP A 59 -3.61 8.41 -2.41
C ASP A 59 -2.62 8.41 -3.59
N GLY A 60 -1.83 7.34 -3.74
CA GLY A 60 -0.76 7.21 -4.73
C GLY A 60 0.63 7.65 -4.24
N VAL A 61 0.72 8.30 -3.09
CA VAL A 61 1.98 8.72 -2.45
C VAL A 61 2.19 7.98 -1.13
N GLU A 62 1.13 7.77 -0.37
CA GLU A 62 1.13 7.07 0.90
C GLU A 62 0.19 5.86 0.88
N VAL A 63 0.46 4.90 1.76
CA VAL A 63 -0.43 3.81 2.13
C VAL A 63 -0.84 3.97 3.58
N ARG A 64 -2.15 3.98 3.84
CA ARG A 64 -2.72 3.92 5.19
C ARG A 64 -3.26 2.54 5.45
N VAL A 65 -2.90 1.97 6.60
CA VAL A 65 -3.41 0.70 7.09
C VAL A 65 -4.14 0.95 8.40
N THR A 66 -5.41 0.60 8.47
CA THR A 66 -6.25 0.70 9.67
C THR A 66 -6.71 -0.68 10.12
N ALA A 67 -6.88 -0.85 11.42
CA ALA A 67 -7.42 -2.08 12.01
C ALA A 67 -8.92 -1.88 12.28
N ASP A 68 -9.77 -2.61 11.55
CA ASP A 68 -11.24 -2.63 11.52
C ASP A 68 -12.04 -1.47 12.17
N LYS A 69 -11.93 -1.27 13.49
CA LYS A 69 -12.81 -0.41 14.32
C LYS A 69 -12.13 0.81 14.95
N ASP A 70 -10.84 1.00 14.72
CA ASP A 70 -10.08 2.11 15.28
C ASP A 70 -9.47 2.92 14.15
N GLU A 71 -10.25 3.88 13.63
CA GLU A 71 -9.80 4.80 12.57
C GLU A 71 -8.67 5.71 13.06
N ASP A 72 -8.57 5.92 14.38
CA ASP A 72 -7.54 6.72 15.01
C ASP A 72 -6.20 5.95 15.07
N ALA A 73 -6.23 4.62 15.23
CA ALA A 73 -5.06 3.74 15.16
C ALA A 73 -4.67 3.40 13.70
N ARG A 74 -4.37 4.42 12.90
CA ARG A 74 -3.84 4.24 11.53
C ARG A 74 -2.32 4.24 11.47
N SER A 75 -1.78 3.37 10.63
CA SER A 75 -0.37 3.41 10.23
C SER A 75 -0.22 3.97 8.83
N THR A 76 0.63 4.98 8.67
CA THR A 76 0.92 5.62 7.38
C THR A 76 2.31 5.23 6.91
N PHE A 77 2.44 4.91 5.62
CA PHE A 77 3.69 4.52 4.98
C PHE A 77 3.89 5.33 3.69
N GLU A 78 5.08 5.86 3.47
CA GLU A 78 5.46 6.56 2.25
C GLU A 78 5.88 5.56 1.16
N ILE A 79 5.25 5.64 -0.01
CA ILE A 79 5.55 4.79 -1.15
C ILE A 79 6.86 5.25 -1.77
N TYR A 80 7.83 4.33 -1.83
CA TYR A 80 9.12 4.60 -2.48
C TYR A 80 9.31 3.80 -3.77
N ARG A 81 8.49 2.75 -4.00
CA ARG A 81 8.43 2.00 -5.26
C ARG A 81 7.02 1.53 -5.57
N SER A 82 6.61 1.68 -6.82
CA SER A 82 5.31 1.26 -7.35
C SER A 82 5.40 0.37 -8.58
N ASP A 83 6.62 -0.03 -8.97
CA ASP A 83 6.89 -0.87 -10.15
C ASP A 83 6.72 -2.38 -9.88
N GLY A 84 6.41 -2.76 -8.63
CA GLY A 84 6.06 -4.12 -8.26
C GLY A 84 6.80 -4.68 -7.05
N ILE A 85 6.51 -5.94 -6.76
CA ILE A 85 7.08 -6.71 -5.65
C ILE A 85 7.70 -7.98 -6.20
N GLY A 86 8.95 -8.25 -5.82
CA GLY A 86 9.59 -9.54 -6.09
C GLY A 86 8.94 -10.65 -5.27
N ARG A 87 8.44 -11.68 -5.95
CA ARG A 87 7.85 -12.89 -5.36
C ARG A 87 8.57 -14.11 -5.90
N GLN A 88 8.73 -15.11 -5.05
CA GLN A 88 9.19 -16.43 -5.45
C GLN A 88 8.02 -17.40 -5.27
N ARG A 89 7.61 -18.08 -6.34
CA ARG A 89 6.42 -18.95 -6.33
C ARG A 89 6.61 -20.22 -5.49
N SER A 90 7.83 -20.71 -5.42
CA SER A 90 8.24 -21.90 -4.67
C SER A 90 9.65 -21.74 -4.14
N THR A 91 10.00 -22.46 -3.08
CA THR A 91 11.38 -22.52 -2.58
C THR A 91 12.33 -22.95 -3.71
N GLY A 92 13.32 -22.12 -4.00
CA GLY A 92 14.25 -22.30 -5.13
C GLY A 92 13.72 -21.91 -6.54
N GLY A 93 12.46 -21.50 -6.68
CA GLY A 93 11.88 -21.07 -7.95
C GLY A 93 12.36 -19.70 -8.46
N ALA A 94 12.01 -19.37 -9.71
CA ALA A 94 12.35 -18.09 -10.32
C ALA A 94 11.72 -16.91 -9.56
N LEU A 95 12.48 -15.81 -9.46
CA LEU A 95 11.99 -14.53 -8.96
C LEU A 95 11.11 -13.88 -10.04
N GLU A 96 9.83 -13.72 -9.77
CA GLU A 96 8.88 -12.97 -10.60
C GLU A 96 8.57 -11.61 -9.95
N VAL A 97 8.28 -10.59 -10.75
CA VAL A 97 7.78 -9.31 -10.24
C VAL A 97 6.28 -9.28 -10.43
N ILE A 98 5.53 -9.12 -9.34
CA ILE A 98 4.07 -9.00 -9.36
C ILE A 98 3.64 -7.54 -9.15
N PRO A 99 2.45 -7.15 -9.63
CA PRO A 99 1.89 -5.83 -9.35
C PRO A 99 1.75 -5.58 -7.85
N GLY A 100 2.23 -4.43 -7.39
CA GLY A 100 2.18 -4.04 -5.99
C GLY A 100 3.06 -2.84 -5.71
N VAL A 101 3.01 -2.38 -4.46
CA VAL A 101 3.78 -1.23 -3.98
C VAL A 101 4.64 -1.61 -2.80
N GLN A 102 5.77 -0.91 -2.67
CA GLN A 102 6.65 -0.97 -1.53
C GLN A 102 6.69 0.40 -0.87
N ALA A 103 6.46 0.41 0.44
CA ALA A 103 6.39 1.63 1.24
C ALA A 103 7.16 1.46 2.54
N PHE A 104 7.52 2.55 3.19
CA PHE A 104 8.13 2.49 4.52
C PHE A 104 7.52 3.51 5.47
N SER A 105 7.69 3.30 6.77
CA SER A 105 7.40 4.30 7.78
C SER A 105 8.54 4.33 8.79
N ARG A 106 8.85 5.51 9.33
CA ARG A 106 9.83 5.66 10.40
C ARG A 106 9.26 6.54 11.50
N ASN A 107 8.80 5.93 12.58
CA ASN A 107 8.22 6.63 13.74
C ASN A 107 8.86 6.12 15.03
N GLY A 108 9.24 7.04 15.93
CA GLY A 108 9.71 6.69 17.28
C GLY A 108 10.89 5.72 17.31
N GLY A 109 11.84 5.84 16.38
CA GLY A 109 12.98 4.92 16.27
C GLY A 109 12.65 3.52 15.73
N VAL A 110 11.42 3.29 15.27
CA VAL A 110 10.99 2.05 14.63
C VAL A 110 10.90 2.26 13.13
N PHE A 111 11.63 1.45 12.37
CA PHE A 111 11.50 1.39 10.91
C PHE A 111 10.54 0.26 10.54
N ARG A 112 9.61 0.52 9.63
CA ARG A 112 8.71 -0.51 9.11
C ARG A 112 8.73 -0.49 7.60
N HIS A 113 8.86 -1.66 7.01
CA HIS A 113 8.74 -1.87 5.57
C HIS A 113 7.39 -2.51 5.27
N LEU A 114 6.69 -2.02 4.25
CA LEU A 114 5.42 -2.54 3.77
C LEU A 114 5.58 -3.03 2.33
N ARG A 115 5.07 -4.23 2.08
CA ARG A 115 4.86 -4.80 0.74
C ARG A 115 3.38 -5.07 0.58
N LEU A 116 2.75 -4.44 -0.40
CA LEU A 116 1.33 -4.54 -0.65
C LEU A 116 1.08 -4.98 -2.09
N SER A 117 0.41 -6.12 -2.24
CA SER A 117 -0.06 -6.66 -3.52
C SER A 117 -1.56 -6.89 -3.46
N ARG A 118 -2.18 -7.26 -4.59
CA ARG A 118 -3.59 -7.67 -4.62
C ARG A 118 -3.90 -8.88 -3.75
N GLU A 119 -2.91 -9.73 -3.49
CA GLU A 119 -3.10 -11.02 -2.80
C GLU A 119 -2.72 -10.94 -1.32
N SER A 120 -1.78 -10.06 -0.97
CA SER A 120 -1.20 -10.05 0.37
C SER A 120 -0.63 -8.69 0.78
N LEU A 121 -0.57 -8.49 2.09
CA LEU A 121 0.06 -7.38 2.77
C LEU A 121 1.09 -7.94 3.77
N THR A 122 2.33 -7.51 3.65
CA THR A 122 3.41 -7.84 4.60
C THR A 122 3.97 -6.57 5.19
N ILE A 123 4.07 -6.53 6.52
CA ILE A 123 4.73 -5.45 7.26
C ILE A 123 5.90 -6.05 8.04
N THR A 124 7.11 -5.62 7.73
CA THR A 124 8.33 -5.99 8.45
C THR A 124 8.75 -4.84 9.36
N THR A 125 8.79 -5.07 10.66
CA THR A 125 9.09 -4.07 11.68
C THR A 125 10.47 -4.30 12.26
N PHE A 126 11.31 -3.26 12.21
CA PHE A 126 12.67 -3.21 12.73
C PHE A 126 12.73 -2.17 13.87
N PRO A 127 12.65 -2.58 15.14
CA PRO A 127 12.81 -1.69 16.28
C PRO A 127 14.27 -1.20 16.38
N GLY A 128 14.48 0.09 16.65
CA GLY A 128 15.82 0.69 16.58
C GLY A 128 16.87 0.18 17.57
N VAL A 129 16.45 -0.46 18.67
CA VAL A 129 17.36 -0.98 19.71
C VAL A 129 17.21 -2.49 19.95
N SER A 130 16.44 -3.18 19.11
CA SER A 130 16.19 -4.62 19.27
C SER A 130 16.89 -5.40 18.17
N ASP A 131 17.43 -6.57 18.54
CA ASP A 131 17.89 -7.62 17.64
C ASP A 131 16.73 -8.40 16.98
N GLN A 132 15.49 -7.99 17.27
CA GLN A 132 14.29 -8.67 16.82
C GLN A 132 13.67 -7.95 15.63
N THR A 133 13.28 -8.72 14.61
CA THR A 133 12.43 -8.24 13.52
C THR A 133 11.06 -8.88 13.64
N VAL A 134 9.99 -8.11 13.47
CA VAL A 134 8.63 -8.65 13.50
C VAL A 134 8.03 -8.61 12.12
N VAL A 135 7.67 -9.77 11.57
CA VAL A 135 6.99 -9.90 10.29
C VAL A 135 5.51 -10.14 10.54
N THR A 136 4.68 -9.25 10.04
CA THR A 136 3.22 -9.35 10.06
C THR A 136 2.77 -9.66 8.64
N TYR A 137 1.99 -10.73 8.48
CA TYR A 137 1.50 -11.18 7.18
C TYR A 137 -0.03 -11.29 7.18
N ALA A 138 -0.64 -10.69 6.18
CA ALA A 138 -2.08 -10.70 5.95
C ALA A 138 -2.38 -11.07 4.50
N VAL A 139 -3.50 -11.75 4.29
CA VAL A 139 -3.97 -12.20 2.98
C VAL A 139 -5.21 -11.41 2.61
N ALA A 140 -5.32 -11.00 1.36
CA ALA A 140 -6.49 -10.29 0.86
C ALA A 140 -7.74 -11.14 1.12
N VAL A 141 -8.78 -10.49 1.64
CA VAL A 141 -10.11 -11.08 1.68
C VAL A 141 -10.64 -11.00 0.25
N GLU A 142 -10.97 -12.14 -0.35
CA GLU A 142 -11.67 -12.15 -1.63
C GLU A 142 -12.94 -11.31 -1.47
N SER A 143 -12.97 -10.16 -2.12
CA SER A 143 -14.23 -9.47 -2.37
C SER A 143 -14.94 -10.33 -3.40
N THR A 144 -16.00 -11.03 -2.98
CA THR A 144 -16.95 -11.62 -3.93
C THR A 144 -17.23 -10.56 -5.00
N PRO A 145 -16.88 -10.80 -6.27
CA PRO A 145 -17.17 -9.82 -7.31
C PRO A 145 -18.67 -9.59 -7.30
N ALA A 146 -19.10 -8.33 -7.26
CA ALA A 146 -20.50 -7.99 -7.48
C ALA A 146 -20.91 -8.64 -8.79
N THR A 147 -21.78 -9.65 -8.70
CA THR A 147 -22.35 -10.34 -9.85
C THR A 147 -22.83 -9.27 -10.83
N PRO A 148 -22.35 -9.24 -12.09
CA PRO A 148 -22.86 -8.28 -13.05
C PRO A 148 -24.37 -8.48 -13.13
N ALA A 149 -25.12 -7.41 -12.85
CA ALA A 149 -26.57 -7.43 -12.87
C ALA A 149 -27.02 -8.05 -14.20
N LYS A 150 -27.75 -9.16 -14.11
CA LYS A 150 -28.37 -9.81 -15.26
C LYS A 150 -29.11 -8.73 -16.06
N PRO A 151 -28.90 -8.61 -17.38
CA PRO A 151 -29.71 -7.70 -18.17
C PRO A 151 -31.17 -8.09 -18.00
N ILE A 152 -31.99 -7.14 -17.54
CA ILE A 152 -33.45 -7.30 -17.52
C ILE A 152 -33.87 -7.38 -18.99
N VAL A 153 -34.02 -8.60 -19.51
CA VAL A 153 -34.67 -8.82 -20.80
C VAL A 153 -36.15 -8.54 -20.58
N SER A 154 -36.60 -7.38 -21.03
CA SER A 154 -38.02 -7.03 -21.08
C SER A 154 -38.77 -8.08 -21.93
N PRO A 155 -39.89 -8.64 -21.46
CA PRO A 155 -40.66 -9.59 -22.25
C PRO A 155 -41.24 -8.89 -23.48
N LYS A 156 -41.02 -9.50 -24.64
CA LYS A 156 -41.57 -9.11 -25.93
C LYS A 156 -43.10 -9.17 -25.86
N PRO A 157 -43.85 -8.13 -26.27
CA PRO A 157 -45.30 -8.18 -26.25
C PRO A 157 -45.81 -9.20 -27.26
N GLU A 158 -46.56 -10.17 -26.75
CA GLU A 158 -47.25 -11.20 -27.52
C GLU A 158 -48.42 -10.54 -28.25
N SER A 159 -48.37 -10.53 -29.58
CA SER A 159 -49.42 -9.95 -30.42
C SER A 159 -50.67 -10.83 -30.33
N VAL A 160 -51.73 -10.29 -29.75
CA VAL A 160 -53.09 -10.84 -29.78
C VAL A 160 -53.59 -10.79 -31.22
N ILE A 161 -53.76 -11.94 -31.86
CA ILE A 161 -54.50 -12.07 -33.12
C ILE A 161 -55.93 -12.51 -32.77
N ARG A 162 -56.90 -11.72 -33.24
CA ARG A 162 -58.34 -11.97 -33.17
C ARG A 162 -58.78 -13.02 -34.18
#